data_AF-A0A2G9GWS0-F1
#
_entry.id   AF-A0A2G9GWS0-F1
#
_cell.length_a   1.000
_cell.length_b   1.000
_cell.length_c   1.000
_cell.angle_alpha   90.00
_cell.angle_beta   90.00
_cell.angle_gamma   90.00
#
_symmetry.space_group_name_H-M   'P 1'
#
loop_
_entity.id
_entity.type
_entity.pdbx_description
1 polymer ?
#
loop_
_entity_poly.entity_id
_entity_poly.type
_entity_poly.pdbx_seq_one_letter_code
_entity_poly.pdbx_strand_id
1 'polypeptide(L)'
;MKILAPHLEYEHPERFQPGSLDVFVLDGPCMNPIACYLFLYRSGNDGWTPSDVFISQRYGGQVDFLFNVAIPNNGWFGYNNCFPPPPPPNAASLAVK
;
A
#
# COMPACT_ATOMS: atom_id res chain seq x y z
N MET A 1 -9.56 -12.02 4.75
CA MET A 1 -8.68 -10.85 4.53
C MET A 1 -8.52 -10.68 3.04
N LYS A 2 -8.95 -9.54 2.48
CA LYS A 2 -8.88 -9.27 1.04
C LYS A 2 -7.74 -8.27 0.81
N ILE A 3 -6.81 -8.63 -0.07
CA ILE A 3 -5.68 -7.79 -0.44
C ILE A 3 -6.07 -7.01 -1.70
N LEU A 4 -5.91 -5.69 -1.68
CA LEU A 4 -6.01 -4.85 -2.87
C LEU A 4 -4.59 -4.62 -3.39
N ALA A 5 -4.31 -5.06 -4.61
CA ALA A 5 -3.02 -4.86 -5.29
C ALA A 5 -3.28 -4.13 -6.62
N PRO A 6 -3.48 -2.79 -6.58
CA PRO A 6 -3.72 -2.02 -7.79
C PRO A 6 -2.41 -1.91 -8.57
N HIS A 7 -2.48 -2.07 -9.89
CA HIS A 7 -1.36 -1.75 -10.77
C HIS A 7 -1.36 -0.24 -11.00
N LEU A 8 -0.35 0.46 -10.47
CA LEU A 8 -0.30 1.93 -10.47
C LEU A 8 0.31 2.52 -11.75
N GLU A 9 0.95 1.68 -12.57
CA GLU A 9 1.41 2.02 -13.91
C GLU A 9 0.19 2.02 -14.85
N TYR A 10 -0.40 3.19 -15.07
CA TYR A 10 -1.43 3.37 -16.09
C TYR A 10 -1.18 4.69 -16.84
N GLU A 11 -0.79 4.53 -18.10
CA GLU A 11 -0.90 5.46 -19.24
C GLU A 11 -0.25 6.85 -19.18
N HIS A 12 0.64 7.14 -18.21
CA HIS A 12 1.33 8.43 -18.16
C HIS A 12 2.85 8.27 -17.98
N PRO A 13 3.68 8.60 -19.00
CA PRO A 13 5.15 8.54 -18.91
C PRO A 13 5.75 9.54 -17.90
N GLU A 14 4.90 10.35 -17.27
CA GLU A 14 5.27 11.33 -16.24
C GLU A 14 5.21 10.77 -14.82
N ARG A 15 4.65 9.56 -14.61
CA ARG A 15 4.60 8.94 -13.29
C ARG A 15 5.94 8.35 -12.89
N PHE A 16 6.19 8.35 -11.58
CA PHE A 16 7.38 7.78 -10.95
C PHE A 16 8.69 8.40 -11.42
N GLN A 17 8.63 9.62 -11.96
CA GLN A 17 9.81 10.37 -12.33
C GLN A 17 10.61 10.77 -11.08
N PRO A 18 11.93 10.96 -11.18
CA PRO A 18 12.72 11.48 -10.08
C PRO A 18 12.16 12.81 -9.56
N GLY A 19 11.78 12.85 -8.28
CA GLY A 19 11.22 14.04 -7.63
C GLY A 19 9.75 14.34 -7.96
N SER A 20 9.04 13.45 -8.67
CA SER A 20 7.60 13.61 -8.86
C SER A 20 6.81 13.33 -7.58
N LEU A 21 5.62 13.92 -7.52
CA LEU A 21 4.58 13.50 -6.60
C LEU A 21 3.40 12.93 -7.39
N ASP A 22 3.20 11.62 -7.26
CA ASP A 22 2.14 10.90 -7.96
C ASP A 22 1.00 10.54 -6.98
N VAL A 23 -0.22 10.98 -7.31
CA VAL A 23 -1.40 10.78 -6.48
C VAL A 23 -2.36 9.80 -7.16
N PHE A 24 -2.81 8.80 -6.40
CA PHE A 24 -3.72 7.75 -6.86
C PHE A 24 -4.96 7.71 -5.97
N VAL A 25 -6.13 7.56 -6.59
CA VAL A 25 -7.38 7.29 -5.88
C VAL A 25 -7.67 5.81 -6.02
N LEU A 26 -7.74 5.12 -4.89
CA LEU A 26 -8.06 3.71 -4.82
C LEU A 26 -9.46 3.54 -4.23
N ASP A 27 -10.32 2.83 -4.94
CA ASP A 27 -11.66 2.47 -4.49
C ASP A 27 -11.84 0.95 -4.57
N GLY A 28 -12.41 0.36 -3.53
CA GLY A 28 -12.66 -1.07 -3.49
C GLY A 28 -13.60 -1.50 -2.37
N PRO A 29 -14.34 -2.61 -2.55
CA PRO A 29 -15.38 -3.04 -1.62
C PRO A 29 -14.87 -3.52 -0.24
N CYS A 30 -13.55 -3.53 -0.01
CA CYS A 30 -12.95 -4.02 1.25
C CYS A 30 -11.75 -3.18 1.70
N MET A 31 -11.72 -1.88 1.39
CA MET A 31 -10.68 -1.01 1.92
C MET A 31 -10.98 -0.71 3.39
N ASN A 32 -10.06 -1.07 4.28
CA ASN A 32 -10.19 -0.75 5.70
C ASN A 32 -10.24 0.77 5.87
N PRO A 33 -11.07 1.30 6.79
CA PRO A 33 -11.12 2.73 7.06
C PRO A 33 -9.78 3.26 7.57
N ILE A 34 -8.96 2.39 8.18
CA ILE A 34 -7.64 2.71 8.72
C ILE A 34 -6.59 1.86 7.98
N ALA A 35 -5.64 2.51 7.32
CA ALA A 35 -4.48 1.87 6.72
C ALA A 35 -3.35 1.79 7.77
N CYS A 36 -2.90 0.58 8.10
CA CYS A 36 -1.79 0.35 9.04
C CYS A 36 -0.66 -0.50 8.45
N TYR A 37 -0.79 -0.92 7.20
CA TYR A 37 0.27 -1.62 6.47
C TYR A 37 0.28 -1.16 5.02
N LEU A 38 1.46 -1.18 4.42
CA LEU A 38 1.67 -0.88 3.01
C LEU A 38 2.81 -1.75 2.51
N PHE A 39 2.56 -2.48 1.43
CA PHE A 39 3.58 -3.22 0.70
C PHE A 39 3.57 -2.76 -0.74
N LEU A 40 4.76 -2.48 -1.25
CA LEU A 40 4.99 -2.10 -2.62
C LEU A 40 5.67 -3.27 -3.33
N TYR A 41 5.17 -3.56 -4.54
CA TYR A 41 5.79 -4.51 -5.45
C TYR A 41 6.31 -3.72 -6.65
N ARG A 42 7.60 -3.92 -6.97
CA ARG A 42 8.21 -3.30 -8.15
C ARG A 42 8.53 -4.38 -9.19
N SER A 43 8.02 -4.18 -10.39
CA SER A 43 8.44 -4.91 -11.59
C SER A 43 9.02 -3.91 -12.58
N GLY A 44 10.29 -4.03 -12.94
CA GLY A 44 10.92 -3.09 -13.88
C GLY A 44 12.43 -2.95 -13.63
N ASN A 45 13.13 -2.27 -14.54
CA ASN A 45 14.58 -2.10 -14.47
C ASN A 45 15.02 -0.64 -14.21
N ASP A 46 14.07 0.20 -13.80
CA ASP A 46 14.24 1.63 -13.55
C ASP A 46 14.93 1.97 -12.22
N GLY A 47 15.02 1.01 -11.28
CA GLY A 47 15.61 1.23 -9.97
C GLY A 47 14.82 2.22 -9.10
N TRP A 48 13.52 2.36 -9.36
CA TRP A 48 12.67 3.33 -8.66
C TRP A 48 12.78 3.19 -7.13
N THR A 49 13.00 4.33 -6.48
CA THR A 49 13.20 4.47 -5.04
C THR A 49 12.24 5.54 -4.51
N PRO A 50 11.15 5.15 -3.82
CA PRO A 50 10.27 6.14 -3.19
C PRO A 50 10.94 6.76 -1.97
N SER A 51 10.78 8.07 -1.81
CA SER A 51 11.08 8.76 -0.55
C SER A 51 10.03 8.36 0.49
N ASP A 52 8.80 8.84 0.27
CA ASP A 52 7.70 8.75 1.23
C ASP A 52 6.41 8.37 0.51
N VAL A 53 5.57 7.57 1.18
CA VAL A 53 4.21 7.27 0.72
C VAL A 53 3.23 7.64 1.81
N PHE A 54 2.29 8.51 1.47
CA PHE A 54 1.19 8.90 2.35
C PHE A 54 -0.13 8.32 1.85
N ILE A 55 -0.91 7.77 2.78
CA ILE A 55 -2.25 7.24 2.50
C ILE A 55 -3.27 8.12 3.21
N SER A 56 -3.98 8.93 2.43
CA SER A 56 -5.14 9.69 2.89
C SER A 56 -6.36 8.78 2.96
N GLN A 57 -6.90 8.62 4.16
CA GLN A 57 -8.05 7.76 4.44
C GLN A 57 -9.36 8.53 4.27
N ARG A 58 -10.43 7.83 3.90
CA ARG A 58 -11.77 8.42 3.70
C ARG A 58 -12.29 9.22 4.91
N TYR A 59 -11.93 8.81 6.13
CA TYR A 59 -12.39 9.45 7.36
C TYR A 59 -11.39 10.48 7.92
N GLY A 60 -10.49 11.00 7.09
CA GLY A 60 -9.67 12.18 7.39
C GLY A 60 -8.33 11.90 8.09
N GLY A 61 -7.98 10.63 8.33
CA GLY A 61 -6.64 10.27 8.79
C GLY A 61 -5.63 10.19 7.64
N GLN A 62 -4.39 10.59 7.89
CA GLN A 62 -3.26 10.32 7.01
C GLN A 62 -2.30 9.38 7.73
N VAL A 63 -1.75 8.41 7.02
CA VAL A 63 -0.68 7.54 7.54
C VAL A 63 0.50 7.60 6.58
N ASP A 64 1.67 7.79 7.17
CA ASP A 64 2.92 7.99 6.44
C ASP A 64 3.80 6.74 6.54
N PHE A 65 4.35 6.35 5.39
CA PHE A 65 5.30 5.26 5.26
C PHE A 65 6.59 5.78 4.62
N LEU A 66 7.65 5.83 5.41
CA LEU A 66 8.97 6.27 4.96
C LEU A 66 9.70 5.09 4.34
N PHE A 67 9.96 5.10 3.03
CA PHE A 67 10.70 4.03 2.37
C PHE A 67 12.18 4.40 2.31
N ASN A 68 12.55 5.47 1.60
CA ASN A 68 13.94 5.93 1.40
C ASN A 68 14.94 4.82 1.03
N VAL A 69 14.44 3.71 0.46
CA VAL A 69 15.22 2.54 0.08
C VAL A 69 14.70 1.99 -1.25
N ALA A 70 15.62 1.47 -2.06
CA ALA A 70 15.29 0.87 -3.34
C ALA A 70 14.43 -0.39 -3.12
N ILE A 71 13.33 -0.50 -3.86
CA ILE A 71 12.45 -1.65 -3.79
C ILE A 71 13.07 -2.80 -4.60
N PRO A 72 13.18 -4.03 -4.03
CA PRO A 72 13.71 -5.18 -4.75
C PRO A 72 12.93 -5.43 -6.04
N ASN A 73 13.65 -5.76 -7.11
CA ASN A 73 13.00 -6.14 -8.37
C ASN A 73 12.24 -7.46 -8.16
N ASN A 74 11.00 -7.53 -8.64
CA ASN A 74 10.13 -8.69 -8.52
C ASN A 74 9.91 -9.15 -7.07
N GLY A 75 9.90 -8.21 -6.12
CA GLY A 75 9.73 -8.49 -4.70
C GLY A 75 8.79 -7.50 -4.01
N TRP A 76 8.20 -7.96 -2.90
CA TRP A 76 7.42 -7.10 -2.00
C TRP A 76 8.33 -6.51 -0.94
N PHE A 77 8.20 -5.20 -0.69
CA PHE A 77 8.84 -4.52 0.42
C PHE A 77 7.86 -3.55 1.06
N GLY A 78 7.89 -3.41 2.38
CA GLY A 78 6.90 -2.59 3.07
C GLY A 78 6.89 -2.74 4.57
N TYR A 79 5.87 -2.13 5.17
CA TYR A 79 5.71 -2.01 6.62
C TYR A 79 4.35 -2.56 7.05
N ASN A 80 4.32 -3.18 8.23
CA ASN A 80 3.10 -3.59 8.90
C ASN A 80 3.11 -3.06 10.34
N ASN A 81 2.38 -1.97 10.56
CA ASN A 81 2.31 -1.25 11.82
C ASN A 81 0.96 -1.47 12.53
N CYS A 82 0.23 -2.54 12.18
CA CYS A 82 -1.07 -2.80 12.78
C CYS A 82 -0.95 -3.27 14.23
N PHE A 83 -1.61 -2.57 15.16
CA PHE A 83 -1.72 -2.98 16.55
C PHE A 83 -3.14 -2.76 17.12
N PRO A 84 -3.79 -3.78 17.71
CA PRO A 84 -3.41 -5.19 17.64
C PRO A 84 -3.45 -5.71 16.19
N PRO A 85 -2.75 -6.82 15.86
CA PRO A 85 -2.79 -7.40 14.51
C PRO A 85 -4.25 -7.59 14.07
N PRO A 86 -4.57 -7.40 12.77
CA PRO A 86 -5.93 -7.57 12.28
C PRO A 86 -6.43 -8.97 12.67
N PRO A 87 -7.72 -9.10 13.05
CA PRO A 87 -8.27 -10.41 13.39
C PRO A 87 -7.98 -11.37 12.21
N PRO A 88 -7.53 -12.60 12.48
CA PRO A 88 -7.28 -13.55 11.41
C PRO A 88 -8.55 -13.67 10.56
N PRO A 89 -8.43 -13.90 9.24
CA PRO A 89 -9.55 -13.95 8.28
C PRO A 89 -10.77 -14.75 8.75
N ASN A 90 -10.55 -15.71 9.66
CA ASN A 90 -11.53 -16.69 10.13
C ASN A 90 -11.95 -16.51 11.60
N ALA A 91 -11.58 -15.42 12.28
CA ALA A 91 -12.05 -15.17 13.66
C ALA A 91 -13.58 -15.04 13.75
N ALA A 92 -14.24 -14.58 12.68
CA ALA A 92 -15.70 -14.53 12.59
C ALA A 92 -16.36 -15.91 12.39
N SER A 93 -15.62 -16.94 11.94
CA SER A 93 -16.15 -18.30 11.75
C SER A 93 -15.95 -19.23 12.93
N LEU A 94 -15.16 -18.84 13.94
CA LEU A 94 -14.94 -19.64 15.16
C LEU A 94 -15.82 -19.21 16.35
N ALA A 95 -16.61 -18.13 16.20
CA ALA A 95 -17.60 -17.71 17.18
C ALA A 95 -18.99 -18.34 16.97
N VAL A 96 -19.11 -19.29 16.04
CA VAL A 96 -20.32 -20.10 15.83
C VAL A 96 -19.94 -21.57 15.86
N LYS A 97 -19.67 -22.12 17.05
CA LYS A 97 -20.25 -23.37 17.54
C LYS A 97 -19.93 -23.61 19.01
#